data_AF-U4KGD1-F1
#
_entry.id   AF-U4KGD1-F1
#
_cell.length_a   1.000
_cell.length_b   1.000
_cell.length_c   1.000
_cell.angle_alpha   90.00
_cell.angle_beta   90.00
_cell.angle_gamma   90.00
#
_symmetry.space_group_name_H-M   'P 1'
#
loop_
_entity.id
_entity.type
_entity.pdbx_description
1 polymer ?
#
loop_
_entity_poly.entity_id
_entity_poly.type
_entity_poly.pdbx_seq_one_letter_code
_entity_poly.pdbx_strand_id
1 'polypeptide(L)' 'MSDAKAGACLYILTGLLQRLEKENSGLIKDMIEGVKADQLSISNSLPDLPEREKIDDVFKETLVTLERADQLMADDKNS' A
#
# COMPACT_ATOMS: atom_id res chain seq x y z
N MET A 1 5.28 17.34 -15.85
CA MET A 1 6.20 16.36 -15.24
C MET A 1 5.46 15.75 -14.07
N SER A 2 4.86 14.57 -14.25
CA SER A 2 4.56 13.74 -13.08
C SER A 2 5.86 13.64 -12.28
N ASP A 3 5.81 13.95 -10.98
CA ASP A 3 6.99 14.13 -10.14
C ASP A 3 7.93 12.92 -10.29
N ALA A 4 9.06 13.11 -10.98
CA ALA A 4 10.02 12.04 -11.25
C ALA A 4 10.57 11.45 -9.94
N LYS A 5 10.57 12.24 -8.85
CA LYS A 5 10.94 11.75 -7.52
C LYS A 5 9.89 10.79 -6.97
N ALA A 6 8.61 11.17 -7.04
CA ALA A 6 7.51 10.29 -6.63
C ALA A 6 7.50 8.99 -7.46
N GLY A 7 7.72 9.09 -8.77
CA GLY A 7 7.84 7.92 -9.65
C GLY A 7 9.01 7.00 -9.30
N ALA A 8 10.18 7.57 -9.00
CA ALA A 8 11.34 6.80 -8.56
C ALA A 8 11.12 6.11 -7.20
N CYS A 9 10.51 6.81 -6.24
CA CYS A 9 10.15 6.23 -4.95
C CYS A 9 9.19 5.06 -5.11
N LEU A 10 8.12 5.23 -5.90
CA LEU A 10 7.15 4.17 -6.15
C LEU A 10 7.82 2.94 -6.79
N TYR A 11 8.67 3.15 -7.80
CA TYR A 11 9.39 2.05 -8.46
C TYR A 11 10.27 1.25 -7.48
N ILE A 12 11.05 1.95 -6.64
CA ILE A 12 11.91 1.29 -5.63
C ILE A 12 11.06 0.54 -4.61
N LEU A 13 10.01 1.17 -4.07
CA LEU A 13 9.13 0.57 -3.07
C LEU A 13 8.43 -0.68 -3.62
N THR A 14 7.89 -0.63 -4.84
CA THR A 14 7.29 -1.80 -5.48
C THR A 14 8.32 -2.92 -5.66
N GLY A 15 9.53 -2.60 -6.14
CA GLY A 15 10.60 -3.60 -6.29
C GLY A 15 11.04 -4.24 -4.97
N LEU A 16 11.04 -3.48 -3.87
CA LEU A 16 11.32 -4.00 -2.52
C LEU A 16 10.19 -4.91 -2.03
N LEU A 17 8.94 -4.49 -2.18
CA LEU A 17 7.76 -5.28 -1.78
C LEU A 17 7.72 -6.61 -2.53
N GLN A 18 7.99 -6.60 -3.84
CA GLN A 18 8.06 -7.82 -4.66
C GLN A 18 9.16 -8.78 -4.18
N ARG A 19 10.34 -8.26 -3.81
CA ARG A 19 11.42 -9.10 -3.26
C ARG A 19 11.03 -9.71 -1.92
N LEU A 20 10.46 -8.91 -1.03
CA LEU A 20 10.00 -9.38 0.27
C LEU A 20 8.88 -10.42 0.15
N GLU A 21 7.94 -10.24 -0.78
CA GLU A 21 6.90 -11.24 -1.08
C GLU A 21 7.48 -12.56 -1.62
N LYS A 22 8.56 -12.50 -2.42
CA LYS A 22 9.27 -13.70 -2.89
C LYS A 22 9.97 -14.44 -1.74
N GLU A 23 10.52 -13.72 -0.78
CA GLU A 23 11.17 -14.29 0.41
C GLU A 23 10.15 -14.77 1.46
N ASN A 24 9.01 -14.10 1.58
CA ASN A 24 7.94 -14.37 2.52
C ASN A 24 6.57 -14.27 1.83
N SER A 25 6.14 -15.38 1.24
CA SER A 25 4.86 -15.45 0.52
C SER A 25 3.69 -15.13 1.46
N GLY A 26 2.84 -14.19 1.08
CA GLY A 26 1.69 -13.72 1.84
C GLY A 26 1.90 -12.37 2.52
N LEU A 27 3.14 -11.87 2.60
CA LEU A 27 3.46 -10.62 3.28
C LEU A 27 2.65 -9.44 2.76
N ILE A 28 2.51 -9.27 1.45
CA ILE A 28 1.76 -8.12 0.89
C ILE A 28 0.29 -8.19 1.30
N LYS A 29 -0.30 -9.39 1.35
CA LYS A 29 -1.69 -9.57 1.79
C LYS A 29 -1.84 -9.24 3.27
N ASP A 30 -0.93 -9.71 4.11
CA ASP A 30 -0.91 -9.40 5.54
C ASP A 30 -0.78 -7.88 5.78
N MET A 31 0.05 -7.20 4.98
CA MET A 31 0.18 -5.74 5.03
C MET A 31 -1.11 -5.03 4.63
N ILE A 32 -1.80 -5.48 3.58
CA ILE A 32 -3.11 -4.92 3.17
C ILE A 32 -4.14 -5.07 4.30
N GLU A 33 -4.19 -6.24 4.94
CA GLU A 33 -5.10 -6.49 6.06
C GLU A 33 -4.78 -5.60 7.26
N GLY A 34 -3.50 -5.45 7.61
CA GLY A 34 -3.04 -4.55 8.67
C GLY A 34 -3.43 -3.10 8.42
N VAL A 35 -3.21 -2.60 7.21
CA VAL A 35 -3.57 -1.23 6.81
C VAL A 35 -5.08 -1.00 6.91
N LYS A 36 -5.91 -1.97 6.48
CA LYS A 36 -7.38 -1.89 6.61
C LYS A 36 -7.81 -1.86 8.08
N ALA A 37 -7.17 -2.67 8.94
CA ALA A 37 -7.45 -2.68 10.37
C ALA A 37 -7.09 -1.33 11.03
N ASP A 38 -5.94 -0.76 10.68
CA ASP A 38 -5.50 0.54 11.17
C ASP A 38 -6.44 1.67 10.73
N GLN A 39 -6.86 1.67 9.46
CA GLN A 39 -7.82 2.64 8.95
C GLN A 39 -9.16 2.57 9.68
N LEU A 40 -9.67 1.35 9.93
CA LEU A 40 -10.90 1.14 10.71
C LEU A 40 -10.75 1.62 12.16
N SER A 41 -9.61 1.32 12.80
CA SER A 41 -9.31 1.74 14.16
C SER A 41 -9.30 3.26 14.31
N ILE A 42 -8.66 3.95 13.36
CA ILE A 42 -8.61 5.42 13.31
C ILE A 42 -10.00 6.01 13.04
N SER A 43 -10.74 5.46 12.09
CA SER A 43 -12.10 5.91 11.78
C SER A 43 -13.05 5.80 12.97
N ASN A 44 -12.85 4.81 13.84
CA ASN A 44 -13.63 4.63 15.06
C ASN A 44 -13.19 5.54 16.22
N SER A 45 -11.96 6.04 16.19
CA SER A 45 -11.34 6.75 17.33
C SER A 45 -11.28 8.27 17.15
N LEU A 46 -11.21 8.76 15.91
CA LEU A 46 -11.09 10.19 15.60
C LEU A 46 -12.45 10.78 15.18
N PRO A 47 -12.89 11.90 15.78
CA PRO A 47 -14.05 12.64 15.28
C PRO A 47 -13.78 13.19 13.88
N ASP A 48 -14.86 13.46 13.14
CA ASP A 48 -14.80 13.90 11.74
C ASP A 48 -14.19 15.31 11.64
N LEU A 49 -12.86 15.35 11.49
CA LEU A 49 -12.02 16.55 11.44
C LEU A 49 -11.28 16.59 10.09
N PRO A 50 -10.89 17.77 9.58
CA PRO A 50 -10.12 17.89 8.33
C PRO A 50 -8.78 17.12 8.32
N GLU A 51 -8.24 16.81 9.50
CA GLU A 51 -7.04 15.98 9.66
C GLU A 51 -7.29 14.50 9.33
N ARG A 52 -8.54 14.03 9.52
CA ARG A 52 -8.98 12.68 9.18
C ARG A 52 -8.96 12.46 7.67
N GLU A 53 -9.40 13.43 6.88
CA GLU A 53 -9.40 13.35 5.41
C GLU A 53 -7.98 13.14 4.87
N LYS A 54 -6.99 13.84 5.42
CA LYS A 54 -5.57 13.64 5.05
C LYS A 54 -5.04 12.26 5.43
N ILE A 55 -5.48 11.74 6.59
CA ILE A 55 -5.09 10.40 7.04
C ILE A 55 -5.73 9.33 6.14
N ASP A 56 -7.00 9.51 5.76
CA ASP A 56 -7.71 8.62 4.85
C ASP A 56 -7.07 8.60 3.46
N ASP A 57 -6.61 9.76 2.95
CA ASP A 57 -5.85 9.83 1.70
C ASP A 57 -4.54 9.05 1.78
N VAL A 58 -3.83 9.12 2.91
CA VAL A 58 -2.60 8.32 3.14
C VAL A 58 -2.92 6.83 3.13
N PHE A 59 -3.99 6.40 3.81
CA PHE A 59 -4.41 4.99 3.80
C PHE A 59 -4.80 4.52 2.41
N LYS A 60 -5.55 5.34 1.68
CA LYS A 60 -5.98 5.04 0.31
C LYS A 60 -4.80 4.85 -0.63
N GLU A 61 -3.84 5.78 -0.65
CA GLU A 61 -2.66 5.67 -1.52
C GLU A 61 -1.74 4.51 -1.12
N THR A 62 -1.67 4.21 0.18
CA THR A 62 -0.95 3.03 0.68
C THR A 62 -1.58 1.73 0.15
N LEU A 63 -2.91 1.60 0.25
CA LEU A 63 -3.64 0.43 -0.26
C LEU A 63 -3.48 0.29 -1.77
N VAL A 64 -3.62 1.37 -2.54
CA VAL A 64 -3.40 1.36 -4.00
C VAL A 64 -2.00 0.85 -4.35
N THR A 65 -0.99 1.28 -3.58
CA THR A 65 0.40 0.86 -3.80
C THR A 65 0.61 -0.62 -3.50
N LEU A 66 0.05 -1.12 -2.40
CA LEU A 66 0.15 -2.53 -2.01
C LEU A 66 -0.62 -3.45 -2.96
N GLU A 67 -1.84 -3.07 -3.35
CA GLU A 67 -2.67 -3.83 -4.30
C GLU A 67 -1.99 -3.91 -5.68
N ARG A 68 -1.36 -2.82 -6.13
CA ARG A 68 -0.57 -2.85 -7.36
C ARG A 68 0.62 -3.79 -7.26
N ALA A 69 1.32 -3.82 -6.12
CA ALA A 69 2.43 -4.74 -5.92
C ALA A 69 1.96 -6.21 -5.92
N ASP A 70 0.82 -6.51 -5.29
CA ASP A 70 0.21 -7.86 -5.29
C ASP A 70 -0.19 -8.30 -6.70
N GLN A 71 -0.82 -7.42 -7.49
CA GLN A 71 -1.19 -7.70 -8.88
C GLN A 71 0.04 -8.03 -9.74
N LEU A 72 1.10 -7.22 -9.64
CA LEU A 72 2.34 -7.48 -10.38
C LEU A 72 2.98 -8.82 -9.99
N MET A 73 2.82 -9.25 -8.74
CA MET A 73 3.29 -10.56 -8.27
C MET A 73 2.42 -11.70 -8.81
N ALA A 74 1.12 -11.49 -9.00
CA ALA A 74 0.23 -12.46 -9.64
C ALA A 74 0.58 -12.62 -11.13
N ASP A 75 0.88 -11.52 -11.82
CA ASP A 75 1.25 -11.53 -13.24
C ASP A 75 2.61 -12.22 -13.50
N ASP A 76 3.60 -12.01 -12.62
CA ASP A 76 4.92 -12.69 -12.67
C ASP A 76 4.81 -14.21 -12.50
N LYS A 77 3.81 -14.69 -11.76
CA LYS A 77 3.57 -16.14 -11.57
C LYS A 77 2.85 -16.80 -12.76
N ASN A 78 2.20 -16.02 -13.62
CA ASN A 78 1.40 -16.49 -14.76
C ASN A 78 2.12 -16.34 -16.12
N SER A 79 3.37 -15.86 -16.11
CA SER A 79 4.23 -15.67 -17.29
C SER A 79 5.27 -16.77 -17.43
#